data_AF-A0A7S4ES19-F1
#
_entry.id   AF-A0A7S4ES19-F1
#
_cell.length_a   1.000
_cell.length_b   1.000
_cell.length_c   1.000
_cell.angle_alpha   90.00
_cell.angle_beta   90.00
_cell.angle_gamma   90.00
#
_symmetry.space_group_name_H-M   'P 1'
#
loop_
_entity.id
_entity.type
_entity.pdbx_description
1 polymer ?
#
loop_
_entity_poly.entity_id
_entity_poly.type
_entity_poly.pdbx_seq_one_letter_code
_entity_poly.pdbx_strand_id
1 'polypeptide(L)'
;GSGAQEALVSLLGAVGVVQAQAASAKPMEVWLAVAVSSAVRGREHHAMLQGLSRAVRQEVKLPLRCVEVVEEEAPCALSALATFLSAALGDELEARFVNGACEVPRLSGIAKPTGDGGSRLSETHALSGGLGGLGLLTARWVAREGASTVLLTSRSGKLVKGGEAEWELLTRGEAEVHTARCDVAEAADARALV
;
A
#
# COMPACT_ATOMS: atom_id res chain seq x y z
N GLY A 1 -6.48 -4.97 -14.24
CA GLY A 1 -5.59 -5.13 -15.40
C GLY A 1 -4.72 -6.35 -15.21
N SER A 2 -4.08 -6.87 -16.27
CA SER A 2 -3.27 -8.10 -16.25
C SER A 2 -2.15 -8.08 -15.19
N GLY A 3 -1.45 -6.96 -15.02
CA GLY A 3 -0.36 -6.83 -14.04
C GLY A 3 -0.80 -6.98 -12.56
N ALA A 4 -1.98 -6.48 -12.20
CA ALA A 4 -2.50 -6.66 -10.84
C ALA A 4 -2.83 -8.13 -10.52
N GLN A 5 -3.29 -8.88 -11.53
CA GLN A 5 -3.57 -10.31 -11.38
C GLN A 5 -2.27 -11.11 -11.21
N GLU A 6 -1.24 -10.78 -11.99
CA GLU A 6 0.11 -11.37 -11.85
C GLU A 6 0.72 -11.05 -10.48
N ALA A 7 0.51 -9.84 -9.96
CA ALA A 7 0.94 -9.45 -8.61
C ALA A 7 0.27 -10.28 -7.53
N LEU A 8 -1.04 -10.48 -7.64
CA LEU A 8 -1.80 -11.30 -6.70
C LEU A 8 -1.33 -12.75 -6.71
N VAL A 9 -1.13 -13.35 -7.89
CA VAL A 9 -0.63 -14.73 -8.01
C VAL A 9 0.76 -14.86 -7.36
N SER A 10 1.65 -13.89 -7.60
CA SER A 10 2.99 -13.87 -6.99
C SER A 10 2.92 -13.75 -5.46
N LEU A 11 2.04 -12.89 -4.94
CA LEU A 11 1.83 -12.72 -3.50
C LEU A 11 1.28 -14.00 -2.86
N LEU A 12 0.32 -14.67 -3.50
CA LEU A 12 -0.23 -15.95 -3.02
C LEU A 12 0.85 -17.03 -2.98
N GLY A 13 1.72 -17.10 -3.99
CA GLY A 13 2.89 -17.98 -3.98
C GLY A 13 3.82 -17.71 -2.80
N ALA A 14 4.13 -16.44 -2.53
CA ALA A 14 4.95 -16.04 -1.39
C ALA A 14 4.32 -16.42 -0.05
N VAL A 15 3.01 -16.19 0.12
CA VAL A 15 2.26 -16.61 1.31
C VAL A 15 2.33 -18.13 1.50
N GLY A 16 2.18 -18.91 0.42
CA GLY A 16 2.29 -20.37 0.48
C GLY A 16 3.67 -20.85 0.93
N VAL A 17 4.75 -20.24 0.43
CA VAL A 17 6.12 -20.55 0.86
C VAL A 17 6.31 -20.21 2.34
N VAL A 18 5.84 -19.04 2.77
CA VAL A 18 5.91 -18.62 4.18
C VAL A 18 5.14 -19.58 5.08
N GLN A 19 3.92 -19.97 4.71
CA GLN A 19 3.11 -20.91 5.49
C GLN A 19 3.78 -22.29 5.59
N ALA A 20 4.35 -22.79 4.48
CA ALA A 20 5.08 -24.05 4.48
C ALA A 20 6.32 -24.01 5.39
N GLN A 21 7.06 -22.89 5.39
CA GLN A 21 8.22 -22.71 6.27
C GLN A 21 7.81 -22.54 7.73
N ALA A 22 6.72 -21.83 8.00
CA ALA A 22 6.18 -21.67 9.36
C ALA A 22 5.74 -23.01 9.97
N ALA A 23 5.20 -23.91 9.15
CA ALA A 23 4.79 -25.25 9.58
C ALA A 23 5.95 -26.27 9.63
N SER A 24 7.13 -25.91 9.12
CA SER A 24 8.28 -26.82 9.08
C SER A 24 8.85 -27.03 10.48
N ALA A 25 9.18 -28.29 10.82
CA ALA A 25 9.92 -28.61 12.04
C ALA A 25 11.35 -28.03 12.04
N LYS A 26 11.88 -27.70 10.86
CA LYS A 26 13.19 -27.07 10.69
C LYS A 26 13.06 -25.95 9.64
N PRO A 27 12.57 -24.76 10.04
CA PRO A 27 12.40 -23.64 9.13
C PRO A 27 13.75 -23.19 8.58
N MET A 28 13.78 -22.88 7.28
CA MET A 28 14.93 -22.31 6.59
C MET A 28 14.76 -20.80 6.46
N GLU A 29 15.86 -20.09 6.18
CA GLU A 29 15.78 -18.69 5.75
C GLU A 29 15.02 -18.58 4.43
N VAL A 30 14.08 -17.64 4.38
CA VAL A 30 13.26 -17.37 3.20
C VAL A 30 13.74 -16.11 2.53
N TRP A 31 13.97 -16.19 1.23
CA TRP A 31 14.31 -15.06 0.38
C TRP A 31 13.17 -14.81 -0.61
N LEU A 32 12.52 -13.66 -0.47
CA LEU A 32 11.53 -13.18 -1.44
C LEU A 32 12.21 -12.17 -2.35
N ALA A 33 12.52 -12.58 -3.58
CA ALA A 33 13.19 -11.75 -4.56
C ALA A 33 12.24 -11.40 -5.72
N VAL A 34 12.18 -10.12 -6.08
CA VAL A 34 11.46 -9.64 -7.26
C VAL A 34 12.46 -9.07 -8.25
N ALA A 35 12.52 -9.62 -9.46
CA ALA A 35 13.23 -9.02 -10.56
C ALA A 35 12.24 -8.22 -11.42
N VAL A 36 12.48 -6.93 -11.58
CA VAL A 36 11.65 -6.05 -12.43
C VAL A 36 12.53 -5.38 -13.48
N SER A 37 12.04 -5.34 -14.72
CA SER A 37 12.66 -4.51 -15.74
C SER A 37 12.42 -3.04 -15.40
N SER A 38 13.45 -2.21 -15.55
CA SER A 38 13.36 -0.76 -15.37
C SER A 38 12.29 -0.10 -16.28
N ALA A 39 11.91 -0.75 -17.38
CA ALA A 39 10.91 -0.29 -18.33
C ALA A 39 9.45 -0.47 -17.85
N VAL A 40 9.19 -1.30 -16.82
CA VAL A 40 7.83 -1.57 -16.34
C VAL A 40 7.46 -0.60 -15.20
N ARG A 41 6.44 0.24 -15.43
CA ARG A 41 5.79 1.00 -14.36
C ARG A 41 4.80 0.09 -13.63
N GLY A 42 5.05 -0.18 -12.35
CA GLY A 42 4.16 -1.00 -11.51
C GLY A 42 4.92 -1.71 -10.40
N ARG A 43 5.36 -0.98 -9.37
CA ARG A 43 6.17 -1.50 -8.25
C ARG A 43 5.32 -2.14 -7.13
N GLU A 44 4.07 -2.49 -7.44
CA GLU A 44 3.11 -2.99 -6.47
C GLU A 44 3.54 -4.33 -5.88
N HIS A 45 4.15 -5.18 -6.70
CA HIS A 45 4.69 -6.49 -6.30
C HIS A 45 5.68 -6.36 -5.13
N HIS A 46 6.67 -5.47 -5.27
CA HIS A 46 7.68 -5.29 -4.23
C HIS A 46 7.08 -4.68 -2.96
N ALA A 47 6.22 -3.67 -3.09
CA ALA A 47 5.58 -3.04 -1.93
C ALA A 47 4.71 -4.04 -1.14
N MET A 48 3.94 -4.89 -1.83
CA MET A 48 3.14 -5.95 -1.20
C MET A 48 4.03 -6.96 -0.46
N LEU A 49 5.11 -7.42 -1.10
CA LEU A 49 6.04 -8.38 -0.50
C LEU A 49 6.84 -7.78 0.65
N GLN A 50 7.23 -6.50 0.60
CA GLN A 50 7.84 -5.80 1.74
C GLN A 50 6.89 -5.77 2.94
N GLY A 51 5.62 -5.40 2.72
CA GLY A 51 4.60 -5.38 3.77
C GLY A 51 4.41 -6.77 4.41
N LEU A 52 4.23 -7.80 3.59
CA LEU A 52 4.15 -9.20 4.04
C LEU A 52 5.40 -9.59 4.84
N SER A 53 6.59 -9.29 4.32
CA SER A 53 7.87 -9.63 4.93
C SER A 53 8.02 -9.04 6.33
N ARG A 54 7.62 -7.78 6.51
CA ARG A 54 7.61 -7.10 7.82
C ARG A 54 6.64 -7.78 8.79
N ALA A 55 5.43 -8.10 8.34
CA ALA A 55 4.44 -8.79 9.15
C ALA A 55 4.92 -10.20 9.56
N VAL A 56 5.47 -10.98 8.63
CA VAL A 56 6.00 -12.32 8.89
C VAL A 56 7.11 -12.29 9.94
N ARG A 57 8.06 -11.36 9.83
CA ARG A 57 9.11 -11.20 10.84
C ARG A 57 8.56 -10.77 12.20
N GLN A 58 7.47 -10.02 12.22
CA GLN A 58 6.87 -9.55 13.47
C GLN A 58 5.98 -10.59 14.16
N GLU A 59 5.21 -11.34 13.39
CA GLU A 59 4.17 -12.25 13.91
C GLU A 59 4.64 -13.71 13.94
N VAL A 60 5.23 -14.19 12.84
CA VAL A 60 5.63 -15.59 12.65
C VAL A 60 7.08 -15.82 13.09
N LYS A 61 7.89 -14.76 13.16
CA LYS A 61 9.32 -14.80 13.55
C LYS A 61 10.20 -15.65 12.62
N LEU A 62 9.77 -15.84 11.37
CA LEU A 62 10.62 -16.50 10.36
C LEU A 62 11.76 -15.58 9.93
N PRO A 63 12.98 -16.13 9.74
CA PRO A 63 14.08 -15.40 9.12
C PRO A 63 13.76 -15.20 7.63
N LEU A 64 13.31 -13.99 7.30
CA LEU A 64 12.83 -13.65 5.96
C LEU A 64 13.46 -12.35 5.45
N ARG A 65 14.09 -12.42 4.28
CA ARG A 65 14.64 -11.28 3.54
C ARG A 65 13.82 -10.97 2.29
N CYS A 66 13.66 -9.69 2.00
CA CYS A 66 12.89 -9.21 0.85
C CYS A 66 13.74 -8.30 -0.03
N VAL A 67 13.92 -8.65 -1.29
CA VAL A 67 14.80 -7.92 -2.21
C VAL A 67 14.10 -7.58 -3.51
N GLU A 68 14.30 -6.36 -4.01
CA GLU A 68 13.96 -5.98 -5.38
C GLU A 68 15.24 -5.83 -6.19
N VAL A 69 15.25 -6.36 -7.39
CA VAL A 69 16.36 -6.29 -8.34
C VAL A 69 15.82 -5.62 -9.59
N VAL A 70 16.36 -4.45 -9.90
CA VAL A 70 15.96 -3.61 -11.02
C VAL A 70 17.11 -3.56 -12.01
N GLU A 71 16.93 -4.22 -13.14
CA GLU A 71 17.92 -4.31 -14.22
C GLU A 71 17.31 -3.86 -15.56
N GLU A 72 18.15 -3.32 -16.44
CA GLU A 72 17.75 -2.95 -17.81
C GLU A 72 17.64 -4.18 -18.72
N GLU A 73 18.47 -5.20 -18.49
CA GLU A 73 18.46 -6.48 -19.20
C GLU A 73 17.99 -7.61 -18.28
N ALA A 74 17.55 -8.74 -18.88
CA ALA A 74 17.04 -9.88 -18.13
C ALA A 74 18.09 -10.39 -17.12
N PRO A 75 17.67 -10.79 -15.91
CA PRO A 75 18.62 -11.06 -14.83
C PRO A 75 19.64 -12.14 -15.20
N CYS A 76 20.88 -11.93 -14.76
CA CYS A 76 21.90 -12.98 -14.75
C CYS A 76 21.37 -14.23 -14.00
N ALA A 77 21.99 -15.40 -14.23
CA ALA A 77 21.52 -16.67 -13.64
C ALA A 77 21.19 -16.54 -12.15
N LEU A 78 20.04 -17.08 -11.73
CA LEU A 78 19.47 -16.98 -10.37
C LEU A 78 20.49 -17.30 -9.25
N SER A 79 21.46 -18.18 -9.52
CA SER A 79 22.56 -18.57 -8.62
C SER A 79 23.60 -17.47 -8.40
N ALA A 80 23.95 -16.70 -9.43
CA ALA A 80 24.83 -15.53 -9.30
C ALA A 80 24.13 -14.45 -8.47
N LEU A 81 22.82 -14.28 -8.69
CA LEU A 81 22.01 -13.35 -7.93
C LEU A 81 21.94 -13.72 -6.44
N ALA A 82 21.67 -14.98 -6.08
CA ALA A 82 21.62 -15.40 -4.68
C ALA A 82 22.93 -15.18 -3.91
N THR A 83 24.07 -15.45 -4.56
CA THR A 83 25.41 -15.24 -3.98
C THR A 83 25.70 -13.75 -3.79
N PHE A 84 25.42 -12.96 -4.82
CA PHE A 84 25.57 -11.51 -4.79
C PHE A 84 24.70 -10.87 -3.71
N LEU A 85 23.42 -11.22 -3.65
CA LEU A 85 22.47 -10.71 -2.66
C LEU A 85 22.91 -11.04 -1.23
N SER A 86 23.37 -12.26 -0.99
CA SER A 86 23.85 -12.67 0.35
C SER A 86 25.05 -11.83 0.80
N ALA A 87 26.01 -11.58 -0.10
CA ALA A 87 27.17 -10.75 0.21
C ALA A 87 26.81 -9.26 0.35
N ALA A 88 25.90 -8.76 -0.49
CA ALA A 88 25.61 -7.34 -0.59
C ALA A 88 24.63 -6.82 0.47
N LEU A 89 23.74 -7.66 1.03
CA LEU A 89 22.82 -7.22 2.10
C LEU A 89 23.49 -7.13 3.48
N GLY A 90 24.50 -7.95 3.76
CA GLY A 90 25.01 -8.10 5.13
C GLY A 90 23.87 -8.45 6.11
N ASP A 91 23.64 -7.61 7.12
CA ASP A 91 22.59 -7.80 8.13
C ASP A 91 21.24 -7.19 7.73
N GLU A 92 21.15 -6.54 6.56
CA GLU A 92 19.93 -5.91 6.10
C GLU A 92 18.88 -6.95 5.71
N LEU A 93 17.64 -6.71 6.09
CA LEU A 93 16.53 -7.65 5.83
C LEU A 93 15.70 -7.25 4.61
N GLU A 94 15.90 -6.03 4.12
CA GLU A 94 15.23 -5.48 2.96
C GLU A 94 16.22 -4.65 2.15
N ALA A 95 16.25 -4.84 0.83
CA ALA A 95 17.10 -4.05 -0.04
C ALA A 95 16.51 -3.95 -1.45
N ARG A 96 16.95 -2.94 -2.18
CA ARG A 96 16.66 -2.72 -3.60
C ARG A 96 17.97 -2.54 -4.34
N PHE A 97 18.18 -3.35 -5.36
CA PHE A 97 19.35 -3.30 -6.22
C PHE A 97 18.97 -2.61 -7.52
N VAL A 98 19.58 -1.46 -7.80
CA VAL A 98 19.33 -0.68 -9.02
C VAL A 98 20.66 -0.43 -9.70
N ASN A 99 20.86 -0.99 -10.89
CA ASN A 99 22.09 -0.82 -11.67
C ASN A 99 23.38 -1.08 -10.84
N GLY A 100 23.36 -2.11 -9.99
CA GLY A 100 24.47 -2.49 -9.11
C GLY A 100 24.59 -1.70 -7.79
N ALA A 101 23.78 -0.66 -7.58
CA ALA A 101 23.71 0.04 -6.29
C ALA A 101 22.70 -0.63 -5.35
N CYS A 102 23.06 -0.77 -4.07
CA CYS A 102 22.20 -1.31 -3.02
C CYS A 102 21.55 -0.16 -2.23
N GLU A 103 20.23 -0.04 -2.30
CA GLU A 103 19.40 0.89 -1.55
C GLU A 103 18.69 0.14 -0.43
N VAL A 104 18.72 0.68 0.79
CA VAL A 104 18.05 0.07 1.97
C VAL A 104 17.04 1.05 2.55
N PRO A 105 15.82 0.59 2.92
CA PRO A 105 14.81 1.50 3.44
C PRO A 105 15.22 2.03 4.82
N ARG A 106 15.05 3.34 5.00
CA ARG A 106 15.27 4.04 6.28
C ARG A 106 14.11 5.00 6.53
N LEU A 107 13.60 4.99 7.77
CA LEU A 107 12.66 6.00 8.23
C LEU A 107 13.46 7.16 8.82
N SER A 108 13.26 8.35 8.26
CA SER A 108 13.88 9.59 8.75
C SER A 108 12.83 10.67 8.98
N GLY A 109 13.13 11.60 9.88
CA GLY A 109 12.28 12.77 10.11
C GLY A 109 12.33 13.71 8.91
N ILE A 110 11.17 14.18 8.48
CA ILE A 110 11.04 15.24 7.46
C ILE A 110 10.73 16.57 8.13
N ALA A 111 11.35 17.65 7.65
CA ALA A 111 11.00 18.99 8.10
C ALA A 111 9.56 19.32 7.71
N LYS A 112 8.81 19.94 8.62
CA LYS A 112 7.45 20.39 8.32
C LYS A 112 7.52 21.45 7.21
N PRO A 113 6.75 21.31 6.11
CA PRO A 113 6.66 22.36 5.10
C PRO A 113 6.21 23.68 5.75
N THR A 114 6.89 24.78 5.43
CA THR A 114 6.64 26.12 6.01
C THR A 114 5.72 27.01 5.17
N GLY A 115 5.18 26.51 4.05
CA GLY A 115 4.25 27.26 3.19
C GLY A 115 2.82 27.27 3.74
N ASP A 116 2.09 28.36 3.46
CA ASP A 116 0.63 28.36 3.58
C ASP A 116 0.07 27.52 2.42
N GLY A 117 -0.16 26.23 2.67
CA GLY A 117 -0.70 25.30 1.69
C GLY A 117 -2.14 25.60 1.26
N GLY A 118 -2.50 26.88 1.08
CA GLY A 118 -3.80 27.38 0.67
C GLY A 118 -4.07 27.14 -0.82
N SER A 119 -4.02 25.88 -1.25
CA SER A 119 -4.87 25.49 -2.35
C SER A 119 -6.25 25.33 -1.75
N ARG A 120 -7.18 26.24 -2.07
CA ARG A 120 -8.61 25.94 -1.88
C ARG A 120 -8.85 24.62 -2.59
N LEU A 121 -9.28 23.62 -1.81
CA LEU A 121 -9.61 22.31 -2.34
C LEU A 121 -10.66 22.49 -3.44
N SER A 122 -10.61 21.66 -4.50
CA SER A 122 -11.62 21.66 -5.57
C SER A 122 -13.06 21.56 -5.04
N GLU A 123 -14.04 21.91 -5.87
CA GLU A 123 -15.45 21.94 -5.47
C GLU A 123 -15.93 20.58 -4.90
N THR A 124 -15.65 19.45 -5.56
CA THR A 124 -16.10 18.12 -5.09
C THR A 124 -14.95 17.19 -4.70
N HIS A 125 -15.09 16.48 -3.57
CA HIS A 125 -14.14 15.47 -3.07
C HIS A 125 -14.82 14.13 -2.77
N ALA A 126 -14.24 13.02 -3.28
CA ALA A 126 -14.70 11.67 -2.97
C ALA A 126 -13.77 10.97 -1.97
N LEU A 127 -14.34 10.36 -0.94
CA LEU A 127 -13.63 9.67 0.14
C LEU A 127 -14.08 8.20 0.21
N SER A 128 -13.22 7.28 -0.24
CA SER A 128 -13.43 5.85 -0.04
C SER A 128 -13.26 5.45 1.41
N GLY A 129 -14.16 4.63 1.95
CA GLY A 129 -14.23 4.38 3.39
C GLY A 129 -14.70 5.61 4.18
N GLY A 130 -15.33 6.58 3.51
CA GLY A 130 -15.72 7.88 4.06
C GLY A 130 -16.69 7.80 5.24
N LEU A 131 -17.45 6.72 5.35
CA LEU A 131 -18.38 6.47 6.47
C LEU A 131 -17.73 5.79 7.70
N GLY A 132 -16.40 5.56 7.66
CA GLY A 132 -15.60 5.11 8.80
C GLY A 132 -15.09 6.29 9.65
N GLY A 133 -14.50 5.99 10.82
CA GLY A 133 -14.05 7.04 11.77
C GLY A 133 -13.06 8.04 11.15
N LEU A 134 -11.97 7.56 10.54
CA LEU A 134 -11.01 8.44 9.86
C LEU A 134 -11.63 9.12 8.63
N GLY A 135 -12.53 8.43 7.92
CA GLY A 135 -13.23 8.99 6.76
C GLY A 135 -14.05 10.22 7.11
N LEU A 136 -14.82 10.17 8.22
CA LEU A 136 -15.64 11.28 8.70
C LEU A 136 -14.79 12.45 9.22
N LEU A 137 -13.72 12.16 9.96
CA LEU A 137 -12.76 13.17 10.41
C LEU A 137 -12.14 13.90 9.21
N THR A 138 -11.75 13.14 8.19
CA THR A 138 -11.16 13.68 6.96
C THR A 138 -12.19 14.48 6.16
N ALA A 139 -13.42 14.00 6.03
CA ALA A 139 -14.53 14.70 5.38
C ALA A 139 -14.79 16.06 6.03
N ARG A 140 -14.81 16.12 7.36
CA ARG A 140 -14.99 17.37 8.10
C ARG A 140 -13.82 18.33 7.89
N TRP A 141 -12.60 17.82 7.85
CA TRP A 141 -11.43 18.64 7.53
C TRP A 141 -11.53 19.19 6.10
N VAL A 142 -11.80 18.35 5.11
CA VAL A 142 -11.97 18.75 3.70
C VAL A 142 -13.07 19.81 3.53
N ALA A 143 -14.21 19.64 4.20
CA ALA A 143 -15.29 20.64 4.20
C ALA A 143 -14.83 21.99 4.80
N ARG A 144 -14.04 21.96 5.87
CA ARG A 144 -13.49 23.19 6.50
C ARG A 144 -12.43 23.88 5.63
N GLU A 145 -11.70 23.12 4.81
CA GLU A 145 -10.74 23.66 3.84
C GLU A 145 -11.41 24.20 2.57
N GLY A 146 -12.75 24.16 2.49
CA GLY A 146 -13.54 24.86 1.47
C GLY A 146 -14.10 24.00 0.34
N ALA A 147 -14.14 22.68 0.48
CA ALA A 147 -14.86 21.84 -0.47
C ALA A 147 -16.36 22.15 -0.44
N SER A 148 -16.98 22.37 -1.61
CA SER A 148 -18.43 22.60 -1.71
C SER A 148 -19.23 21.31 -1.58
N THR A 149 -18.65 20.18 -1.99
CA THR A 149 -19.32 18.88 -2.03
C THR A 149 -18.38 17.77 -1.57
N VAL A 150 -18.88 16.91 -0.68
CA VAL A 150 -18.14 15.74 -0.17
C VAL A 150 -18.95 14.47 -0.43
N LEU A 151 -18.41 13.57 -1.23
CA LEU A 151 -18.97 12.25 -1.52
C LEU A 151 -18.29 11.20 -0.63
N LEU A 152 -19.04 10.63 0.31
CA LEU A 152 -18.57 9.54 1.17
C LEU A 152 -19.00 8.19 0.60
N THR A 153 -18.03 7.33 0.32
CA THR A 153 -18.31 6.02 -0.23
C THR A 153 -17.91 4.91 0.72
N SER A 154 -18.71 3.84 0.75
CA SER A 154 -18.38 2.62 1.50
C SER A 154 -19.14 1.41 0.96
N ARG A 155 -18.58 0.22 1.17
CA ARG A 155 -19.23 -1.04 0.77
C ARG A 155 -20.59 -1.28 1.43
N SER A 156 -20.72 -0.87 2.70
CA SER A 156 -21.95 -1.04 3.47
C SER A 156 -22.99 0.06 3.20
N GLY A 157 -22.55 1.25 2.76
CA GLY A 157 -23.38 2.45 2.69
C GLY A 157 -23.86 2.95 4.06
N LYS A 158 -23.30 2.42 5.15
CA LYS A 158 -23.73 2.71 6.53
C LYS A 158 -22.62 3.34 7.33
N LEU A 159 -22.99 4.26 8.21
CA LEU A 159 -22.11 4.85 9.21
C LEU A 159 -21.55 3.77 10.14
N VAL A 160 -20.26 3.88 10.48
CA VAL A 160 -19.69 3.06 11.55
C VAL A 160 -20.25 3.50 12.91
N LYS A 161 -20.49 2.54 13.81
CA LYS A 161 -20.93 2.82 15.17
C LYS A 161 -19.96 3.80 15.86
N GLY A 162 -20.48 4.84 16.49
CA GLY A 162 -19.69 5.90 17.13
C GLY A 162 -19.32 7.05 16.18
N GLY A 163 -19.70 6.99 14.90
CA GLY A 163 -19.51 8.06 13.93
C GLY A 163 -20.60 9.13 13.95
N GLU A 164 -21.65 8.98 14.76
CA GLU A 164 -22.87 9.81 14.73
C GLU A 164 -22.56 11.29 15.01
N ALA A 165 -21.71 11.57 16.00
CA ALA A 165 -21.31 12.93 16.34
C ALA A 165 -20.58 13.62 15.19
N GLU A 166 -19.71 12.89 14.49
CA GLU A 166 -18.93 13.45 13.38
C GLU A 166 -19.75 13.61 12.10
N TRP A 167 -20.67 12.68 11.87
CA TRP A 167 -21.68 12.81 10.83
C TRP A 167 -22.57 14.04 11.06
N GLU A 168 -23.03 14.25 12.30
CA GLU A 168 -23.86 15.40 12.64
C GLU A 168 -23.10 16.72 12.46
N LEU A 169 -21.84 16.79 12.89
CA LEU A 169 -20.99 17.97 12.67
C LEU A 169 -20.72 18.24 11.20
N LEU A 170 -20.48 17.20 10.40
CA LEU A 170 -20.24 17.32 8.96
C LEU A 170 -21.48 17.82 8.22
N THR A 171 -22.64 17.23 8.48
CA THR A 171 -23.92 17.56 7.82
C THR A 171 -24.51 18.91 8.26
N ARG A 172 -24.12 19.43 9.42
CA ARG A 172 -24.43 20.81 9.84
C ARG A 172 -23.50 21.87 9.22
N GLY A 173 -22.47 21.46 8.48
CA GLY A 173 -21.54 22.36 7.80
C GLY A 173 -22.12 22.95 6.51
N GLU A 174 -21.29 23.74 5.81
CA GLU A 174 -21.67 24.42 4.56
C GLU A 174 -21.53 23.52 3.32
N ALA A 175 -20.72 22.46 3.41
CA ALA A 175 -20.52 21.53 2.30
C ALA A 175 -21.74 20.60 2.11
N GLU A 176 -22.11 20.36 0.86
CA GLU A 176 -23.09 19.35 0.49
C GLU A 176 -22.50 17.94 0.68
N VAL A 177 -23.18 17.09 1.44
CA VAL A 177 -22.67 15.76 1.78
C VAL A 177 -23.53 14.70 1.11
N HIS A 178 -22.91 13.91 0.22
CA HIS A 178 -23.53 12.75 -0.39
C HIS A 178 -22.92 11.46 0.13
N THR A 179 -23.74 10.41 0.13
CA THR A 179 -23.27 9.06 0.44
C THR A 179 -23.60 8.12 -0.71
N ALA A 180 -22.65 7.27 -1.09
CA ALA A 180 -22.88 6.23 -2.06
C ALA A 180 -22.38 4.87 -1.54
N ARG A 181 -23.17 3.83 -1.79
CA ARG A 181 -22.68 2.47 -1.65
C ARG A 181 -21.74 2.20 -2.82
N CYS A 182 -20.50 1.84 -2.53
CA CYS A 182 -19.49 1.54 -3.54
C CYS A 182 -18.51 0.53 -2.97
N ASP A 183 -18.30 -0.58 -3.66
CA ASP A 183 -17.10 -1.38 -3.51
C ASP A 183 -16.00 -0.85 -4.45
N VAL A 184 -14.99 -0.20 -3.89
CA VAL A 184 -13.88 0.35 -4.68
C VAL A 184 -13.05 -0.73 -5.37
N ALA A 185 -13.14 -1.99 -4.92
CA ALA A 185 -12.54 -3.13 -5.61
C ALA A 185 -13.31 -3.52 -6.90
N GLU A 186 -14.58 -3.13 -7.01
CA GLU A 186 -15.43 -3.38 -8.17
C GLU A 186 -15.37 -2.19 -9.13
N ALA A 187 -14.72 -2.38 -10.29
CA ALA A 187 -14.55 -1.32 -11.27
C ALA A 187 -15.88 -0.78 -11.84
N ALA A 188 -16.97 -1.57 -11.77
CA ALA A 188 -18.30 -1.10 -12.15
C ALA A 188 -18.85 -0.10 -11.12
N ASP A 189 -18.75 -0.42 -9.83
CA ASP A 189 -19.18 0.46 -8.73
C ASP A 189 -18.43 1.78 -8.74
N ALA A 190 -17.10 1.75 -8.92
CA ALA A 190 -16.28 2.96 -8.98
C ALA A 190 -16.63 3.85 -10.19
N ARG A 191 -16.90 3.24 -11.35
CA ARG A 191 -17.33 3.97 -12.57
C ARG A 191 -18.71 4.58 -12.45
N ALA A 192 -19.60 4.02 -11.62
CA ALA A 192 -20.94 4.58 -11.41
C ALA A 192 -20.94 5.89 -10.62
N LEU A 193 -19.79 6.31 -10.05
CA LEU A 193 -19.64 7.53 -9.27
C LEU A 193 -19.18 8.75 -10.10
N VAL A 194 -18.76 8.56 -11.35
CA VAL A 194 -18.14 9.58 -12.22
C VAL A 194 -18.81 9.69 -13.58
#